data_AF-A0A2V3JGZ2-F1
#
_entry.id   AF-A0A2V3JGZ2-F1
#
_cell.length_a   1.000
_cell.length_b   1.000
_cell.length_c   1.000
_cell.angle_alpha   90.00
_cell.angle_beta   90.00
_cell.angle_gamma   90.00
#
_symmetry.space_group_name_H-M   'P 1'
#
loop_
_entity.id
_entity.type
_entity.pdbx_description
1 polymer ?
#
loop_
_entity_poly.entity_id
_entity_poly.type
_entity_poly.pdbx_seq_one_letter_code
_entity_poly.pdbx_strand_id
1 'polypeptide(L)'
;MSLKRSKFHFICGSVIMLLGIVLFKVLCLKFLGAGITLSGLMLIFIGIYWATKRKAEIPADEMHIRINEKSGFNAFWTVMGFAGILIYVTHYSPGLLEISDVIELVFIVGMFTFVASRFYYIRRGLL
;
A
#
# COMPACT_ATOMS: atom_id res chain seq x y z
N MET A 1 10.76 22.98 -8.07
CA MET A 1 11.63 21.79 -7.96
C MET A 1 10.88 20.49 -7.61
N SER A 2 9.72 20.52 -6.93
CA SER A 2 8.96 19.29 -6.54
C SER A 2 8.38 18.48 -7.71
N LEU A 3 7.93 19.14 -8.79
CA LEU A 3 7.33 18.47 -9.95
C LEU A 3 8.30 17.52 -10.67
N LYS A 4 9.56 17.93 -10.84
CA LYS A 4 10.60 17.11 -11.50
C LYS A 4 10.91 15.85 -10.66
N ARG A 5 10.86 15.98 -9.33
CA ARG A 5 11.05 14.88 -8.38
C ARG A 5 9.89 13.90 -8.42
N SER A 6 8.63 14.36 -8.45
CA SER A 6 7.45 13.49 -8.53
C SER A 6 7.43 12.64 -9.81
N LYS A 7 7.75 13.24 -10.97
CA LYS A 7 7.82 12.51 -12.25
C LYS A 7 8.82 11.35 -12.21
N PHE A 8 9.97 11.56 -11.56
CA PHE A 8 11.00 10.52 -11.41
C PHE A 8 10.50 9.32 -10.59
N HIS A 9 9.83 9.56 -9.45
CA HIS A 9 9.27 8.48 -8.61
C HIS A 9 8.17 7.69 -9.35
N PHE A 10 7.37 8.36 -10.17
CA PHE A 10 6.37 7.71 -11.02
C PHE A 10 7.00 6.79 -12.07
N ILE A 11 8.02 7.28 -12.78
CA ILE A 11 8.71 6.52 -13.82
C ILE A 11 9.44 5.32 -13.22
N CYS A 12 10.25 5.54 -12.18
CA CYS A 12 10.95 4.46 -11.49
C CYS A 12 9.99 3.46 -10.86
N GLY A 13 8.92 3.93 -10.20
CA GLY A 13 7.92 3.05 -9.60
C GLY A 13 7.20 2.19 -10.65
N SER A 14 6.86 2.76 -11.81
CA SER A 14 6.24 2.02 -12.92
C SER A 14 7.17 0.95 -13.51
N VAL A 15 8.46 1.28 -13.67
CA VAL A 15 9.48 0.32 -14.16
C VAL A 15 9.68 -0.82 -13.16
N ILE A 16 9.79 -0.51 -11.87
CA ILE A 16 9.97 -1.53 -10.82
C ILE A 16 8.72 -2.40 -10.69
N MET A 17 7.51 -1.82 -10.81
CA MET A 17 6.27 -2.58 -10.79
C MET A 17 6.18 -3.55 -11.97
N LEU A 18 6.52 -3.10 -13.19
CA LEU A 18 6.58 -3.95 -14.38
C LEU A 18 7.62 -5.07 -14.23
N LEU A 19 8.80 -4.76 -13.70
CA LEU A 19 9.85 -5.74 -13.44
C LEU A 19 9.37 -6.82 -12.44
N GLY A 20 8.69 -6.40 -11.37
CA GLY A 20 8.09 -7.31 -10.38
C GLY A 20 7.05 -8.23 -10.98
N ILE A 21 6.16 -7.71 -11.85
CA ILE A 21 5.15 -8.51 -12.56
C ILE A 21 5.80 -9.55 -13.48
N VAL A 22 6.87 -9.18 -14.19
CA VAL A 22 7.64 -10.10 -15.04
C VAL A 22 8.29 -11.20 -14.20
N LEU A 23 8.92 -10.85 -13.08
CA LEU A 23 9.53 -11.82 -12.16
C LEU A 23 8.49 -12.75 -11.54
N PHE A 24 7.32 -12.22 -11.19
CA PHE A 24 6.21 -12.98 -10.62
C PHE A 24 5.65 -14.01 -11.62
N LYS A 25 5.43 -13.59 -12.88
CA LYS A 25 4.69 -14.40 -13.85
C LYS A 25 5.57 -15.26 -14.77
N VAL A 26 6.77 -14.79 -15.13
CA VAL A 26 7.64 -15.45 -16.12
C VAL A 26 8.66 -16.36 -15.45
N LEU A 27 9.24 -15.92 -14.33
CA LEU A 27 10.30 -16.66 -13.64
C LEU A 27 9.78 -17.53 -12.48
N CYS A 28 8.46 -17.54 -12.25
CA CYS A 28 7.77 -18.27 -11.17
C CYS A 28 8.34 -17.97 -9.75
N LEU A 29 9.10 -16.87 -9.61
CA LEU A 29 9.64 -16.40 -8.35
C LEU A 29 8.58 -15.58 -7.61
N LYS A 30 7.52 -16.26 -7.16
CA LYS A 30 6.30 -15.65 -6.61
C LYS A 30 6.59 -14.64 -5.51
N PHE A 31 7.38 -15.02 -4.50
CA PHE A 31 7.70 -14.15 -3.35
C PHE A 31 8.51 -12.91 -3.76
N LEU A 32 9.56 -13.10 -4.58
CA LEU A 32 10.43 -12.01 -5.04
C LEU A 32 9.68 -11.05 -5.97
N GLY A 33 8.89 -11.60 -6.90
CA GLY A 33 8.07 -10.83 -7.83
C GLY A 33 6.99 -10.02 -7.13
N ALA A 34 6.31 -10.59 -6.12
CA ALA A 34 5.32 -9.88 -5.32
C ALA A 34 5.95 -8.71 -4.54
N GLY A 35 7.08 -8.94 -3.86
CA GLY A 35 7.80 -7.90 -3.13
C GLY A 35 8.28 -6.75 -4.02
N ILE A 36 8.83 -7.06 -5.19
CA ILE A 36 9.29 -6.04 -6.15
C ILE A 36 8.10 -5.27 -6.73
N THR A 37 6.99 -5.95 -7.05
CA THR A 37 5.77 -5.29 -7.56
C THR A 37 5.20 -4.32 -6.53
N LEU A 38 5.13 -4.73 -5.26
CA LEU A 38 4.73 -3.89 -4.13
C LEU A 38 5.64 -2.67 -3.96
N SER A 39 6.96 -2.85 -4.07
CA SER A 39 7.92 -1.75 -3.95
C SER A 39 7.76 -0.69 -5.05
N GLY A 40 7.49 -1.12 -6.29
CA GLY A 40 7.21 -0.23 -7.42
C GLY A 40 5.92 0.56 -7.21
N LEU A 41 4.89 -0.11 -6.71
CA LEU A 41 3.63 0.53 -6.35
C LEU A 41 3.80 1.57 -5.23
N MET A 42 4.58 1.27 -4.18
CA MET A 42 4.89 2.21 -3.11
C MET A 42 5.60 3.46 -3.63
N LEU A 43 6.53 3.31 -4.56
CA LEU A 43 7.23 4.42 -5.22
C LEU A 43 6.28 5.32 -6.02
N ILE A 44 5.31 4.73 -6.72
CA ILE A 44 4.25 5.48 -7.39
C ILE A 44 3.47 6.30 -6.36
N PHE A 45 3.03 5.69 -5.26
CA PHE A 45 2.30 6.40 -4.21
C PHE A 45 3.10 7.55 -3.59
N ILE A 46 4.40 7.37 -3.35
CA ILE A 46 5.30 8.45 -2.88
C ILE A 46 5.38 9.57 -3.93
N GLY A 47 5.47 9.22 -5.21
CA GLY A 47 5.45 10.19 -6.31
C GLY A 47 4.17 11.02 -6.33
N ILE A 48 3.01 10.38 -6.14
CA ILE A 48 1.72 11.09 -6.08
C ILE A 48 1.63 11.92 -4.79
N TYR A 49 2.07 11.40 -3.64
CA TYR A 49 2.11 12.12 -2.37
C TYR A 49 2.86 13.47 -2.50
N TRP A 50 4.06 13.44 -3.10
CA TRP A 50 4.87 14.63 -3.30
C TRP A 50 4.24 15.62 -4.28
N ALA A 51 3.52 15.15 -5.30
CA ALA A 51 2.76 16.01 -6.21
C ALA A 51 1.53 16.64 -5.55
N THR A 52 0.95 15.96 -4.56
CA THR A 52 -0.31 16.37 -3.93
C THR A 52 -0.09 17.22 -2.67
N LYS A 53 1.17 17.48 -2.27
CA LYS A 53 1.50 18.30 -1.10
C LYS A 53 0.95 19.73 -1.26
N ARG A 54 -0.23 20.00 -0.68
CA ARG A 54 -0.83 21.34 -0.59
C ARG A 54 -0.09 22.18 0.46
N LYS A 55 -0.07 23.50 0.24
CA LYS A 55 0.29 24.47 1.28
C LYS A 55 -0.92 24.59 2.22
N ALA A 56 -0.87 23.93 3.37
CA ALA A 56 -1.91 24.05 4.40
C ALA A 56 -1.50 25.11 5.45
N GLU A 57 -2.48 25.77 6.07
CA GLU A 57 -2.28 26.73 7.17
C GLU A 57 -1.90 26.04 8.50
N ILE A 58 -2.17 24.74 8.62
CA ILE A 58 -1.80 23.89 9.75
C ILE A 58 -0.30 23.50 9.63
N PRO A 59 0.48 23.49 10.72
CA PRO A 59 1.85 22.99 10.72
C PRO A 59 1.91 21.60 10.06
N ALA A 60 2.81 21.41 9.10
CA ALA A 60 2.87 20.21 8.28
C ALA A 60 3.01 18.92 9.11
N ASP A 61 3.66 19.01 10.27
CA ASP A 61 3.94 17.87 11.14
C ASP A 61 2.67 17.35 11.83
N GLU A 62 1.81 18.24 12.34
CA GLU A 62 0.53 17.85 12.96
C GLU A 62 -0.42 17.21 11.94
N MET A 63 -0.45 17.75 10.71
CA MET A 63 -1.22 17.17 9.62
C MET A 63 -0.72 15.76 9.28
N HIS A 64 0.60 15.55 9.24
CA HIS A 64 1.18 14.24 8.96
C HIS A 64 0.86 13.21 10.03
N ILE A 65 0.94 13.59 11.31
CA ILE A 65 0.58 12.72 12.44
C ILE A 65 -0.89 12.30 12.33
N ARG A 66 -1.81 13.27 12.17
CA ARG A 66 -3.25 13.00 12.12
C ARG A 66 -3.65 12.13 10.92
N ILE A 67 -3.02 12.35 9.76
CA ILE A 67 -3.23 11.52 8.57
C ILE A 67 -2.74 10.08 8.85
N ASN A 68 -1.55 9.95 9.46
CA ASN A 68 -0.95 8.65 9.75
C ASN A 68 -1.78 7.83 10.75
N GLU A 69 -2.30 8.48 11.79
CA GLU A 69 -3.19 7.87 12.77
C GLU A 69 -4.49 7.39 12.12
N LYS A 70 -5.17 8.24 11.34
CA LYS A 70 -6.40 7.85 10.62
C LYS A 70 -6.17 6.74 9.62
N SER A 71 -5.09 6.80 8.84
CA SER A 71 -4.76 5.73 7.89
C SER A 71 -4.38 4.43 8.59
N GLY A 72 -3.64 4.51 9.71
CA GLY A 72 -3.29 3.37 10.54
C GLY A 72 -4.52 2.70 11.15
N PHE A 73 -5.43 3.50 11.71
CA PHE A 73 -6.68 3.01 12.28
C PHE A 73 -7.55 2.29 11.24
N ASN A 74 -7.71 2.87 10.04
CA ASN A 74 -8.47 2.22 8.96
C ASN A 74 -7.80 0.91 8.51
N ALA A 75 -6.49 0.92 8.33
CA ALA A 75 -5.74 -0.27 7.93
C ALA A 75 -5.85 -1.38 8.97
N PHE A 76 -5.76 -1.04 10.26
CA PHE A 76 -5.93 -1.97 11.37
C PHE A 76 -7.30 -2.64 11.33
N TRP A 77 -8.39 -1.88 11.28
CA TRP A 77 -9.74 -2.47 11.26
C TRP A 77 -10.01 -3.29 10.00
N THR A 78 -9.47 -2.87 8.87
CA THR A 78 -9.59 -3.61 7.62
C THR A 78 -8.83 -4.94 7.69
N VAL A 79 -7.62 -4.94 8.24
CA VAL A 79 -6.83 -6.16 8.49
C VAL A 79 -7.55 -7.08 9.46
N MET A 80 -8.08 -6.56 10.57
CA MET A 80 -8.82 -7.37 11.55
C MET A 80 -10.06 -8.02 10.93
N GLY A 81 -10.86 -7.27 10.19
CA GLY A 81 -12.03 -7.81 9.49
C GLY A 81 -11.65 -8.84 8.43
N PHE A 82 -10.62 -8.55 7.63
CA PHE A 82 -10.14 -9.45 6.59
C PHE A 82 -9.53 -10.74 7.17
N ALA A 83 -8.72 -10.65 8.22
CA ALA A 83 -8.18 -11.80 8.94
C ALA A 83 -9.30 -12.67 9.53
N GLY A 84 -10.36 -12.05 10.07
CA GLY A 84 -11.55 -12.79 10.53
C GLY A 84 -12.22 -13.59 9.43
N ILE A 85 -12.35 -13.03 8.22
CA ILE A 85 -12.88 -13.74 7.05
C ILE A 85 -11.96 -14.90 6.66
N LEU A 86 -10.64 -14.67 6.61
CA LEU A 86 -9.69 -15.73 6.26
C LEU A 86 -9.70 -16.87 7.28
N ILE A 87 -9.77 -16.57 8.58
CA ILE A 87 -9.91 -17.57 9.64
C ILE A 87 -11.18 -18.38 9.45
N TYR A 88 -12.30 -17.71 9.15
CA TYR A 88 -13.57 -18.39 8.87
C TYR A 88 -13.47 -19.32 7.66
N VAL A 89 -12.89 -18.85 6.55
CA VAL A 89 -12.66 -19.67 5.34
C VAL A 89 -11.78 -20.87 5.66
N THR A 90 -10.66 -20.69 6.37
CA THR A 90 -9.77 -21.79 6.74
C THR A 90 -10.45 -22.80 7.67
N HIS A 91 -11.38 -22.35 8.52
CA HIS A 91 -12.14 -23.24 9.40
C HIS A 91 -13.14 -24.13 8.63
N TYR A 92 -13.89 -23.56 7.69
CA TYR A 92 -14.92 -24.29 6.93
C TYR A 92 -14.40 -24.96 5.64
N SER A 93 -13.23 -24.57 5.17
CA SER A 93 -12.57 -25.14 3.98
C SER A 93 -11.09 -25.42 4.28
N PRO A 94 -10.81 -26.38 5.18
CA PRO A 94 -9.45 -26.72 5.56
C PRO A 94 -8.65 -27.20 4.33
N GLY A 95 -7.45 -26.64 4.14
CA GLY A 95 -6.58 -26.94 3.01
C GLY A 95 -6.74 -26.05 1.78
N LEU A 96 -7.71 -25.12 1.77
CA LEU A 96 -7.86 -24.15 0.68
C LEU A 96 -6.73 -23.10 0.68
N LEU A 97 -6.27 -22.71 1.87
CA LEU A 97 -5.25 -21.67 2.07
C LEU A 97 -4.18 -22.18 3.02
N GLU A 98 -2.91 -22.00 2.66
CA GLU A 98 -1.80 -22.24 3.57
C GLU A 98 -1.62 -21.06 4.54
N ILE A 99 -0.95 -21.29 5.67
CA ILE A 99 -0.66 -20.22 6.64
C ILE A 99 0.20 -19.12 6.00
N SER A 100 1.13 -19.50 5.13
CA SER A 100 1.93 -18.59 4.28
C SER A 100 1.04 -17.66 3.45
N ASP A 101 0.02 -18.20 2.78
CA ASP A 101 -0.92 -17.44 1.95
C ASP A 101 -1.73 -16.44 2.80
N VAL A 102 -2.21 -16.88 3.97
CA VAL A 102 -2.98 -16.03 4.88
C VAL A 102 -2.13 -14.85 5.38
N ILE A 103 -0.89 -15.11 5.78
CA ILE A 103 0.05 -14.06 6.22
C ILE A 103 0.33 -13.09 5.07
N GLU A 104 0.63 -13.60 3.87
CA GLU A 104 0.90 -12.78 2.70
C GLU A 104 -0.29 -11.87 2.36
N LEU A 105 -1.50 -12.44 2.30
CA LEU A 105 -2.72 -11.69 2.02
C LEU A 105 -2.99 -10.60 3.07
N VAL A 106 -2.82 -10.90 4.35
CA VAL A 106 -2.99 -9.93 5.44
C VAL A 106 -1.99 -8.78 5.30
N PHE A 107 -0.73 -9.07 5.01
CA PHE A 107 0.30 -8.04 4.80
C PHE A 107 0.00 -7.16 3.60
N ILE A 108 -0.39 -7.76 2.47
CA ILE A 108 -0.76 -7.02 1.25
C ILE A 108 -1.95 -6.11 1.54
N VAL A 109 -3.04 -6.63 2.10
CA VAL A 109 -4.25 -5.86 2.39
C VAL A 109 -3.97 -4.72 3.36
N GLY A 110 -3.18 -4.97 4.42
CA GLY A 110 -2.79 -3.94 5.38
C GLY A 110 -1.99 -2.81 4.74
N MET A 111 -0.95 -3.13 3.97
CA MET A 111 -0.12 -2.14 3.27
C MET A 111 -0.93 -1.32 2.28
N PHE A 112 -1.74 -1.97 1.45
CA PHE A 112 -2.58 -1.28 0.46
C PHE A 112 -3.62 -0.37 1.11
N THR A 113 -4.30 -0.85 2.15
CA THR A 113 -5.35 -0.08 2.83
C THR A 113 -4.75 1.15 3.52
N PHE A 114 -3.59 0.99 4.17
CA PHE A 114 -2.89 2.08 4.80
C PHE A 114 -2.53 3.17 3.79
N VAL A 115 -1.93 2.79 2.67
CA VAL A 115 -1.47 3.75 1.66
C VAL A 115 -2.62 4.38 0.90
N ALA A 116 -3.66 3.63 0.55
CA ALA A 116 -4.87 4.16 -0.06
C ALA A 116 -5.57 5.16 0.86
N SER A 117 -5.70 4.83 2.16
CA SER A 117 -6.28 5.73 3.17
C SER A 117 -5.45 7.00 3.33
N ARG A 118 -4.12 6.86 3.42
CA ARG A 118 -3.21 8.00 3.53
C ARG A 118 -3.36 8.93 2.33
N PHE A 119 -3.41 8.35 1.13
CA PHE A 119 -3.60 9.09 -0.12
C PHE A 119 -4.94 9.84 -0.16
N TYR A 120 -6.01 9.16 0.25
CA TYR A 120 -7.34 9.74 0.35
C TYR A 120 -7.38 10.95 1.28
N TYR A 121 -6.82 10.83 2.49
CA TYR A 121 -6.81 11.92 3.48
C TYR A 121 -5.95 13.12 3.05
N ILE A 122 -4.84 12.88 2.34
CA ILE A 122 -4.02 13.96 1.75
C ILE A 122 -4.80 14.69 0.66
N ARG A 123 -5.48 13.97 -0.25
CA ARG A 123 -6.22 14.57 -1.36
C ARG A 123 -7.40 15.41 -0.91
N ARG A 124 -8.16 14.91 0.06
CA ARG A 124 -9.30 15.66 0.59
C ARG A 124 -8.89 16.91 1.37
N GLY A 125 -7.60 17.04 1.73
CA GLY A 125 -7.11 18.17 2.52
C GLY A 125 -7.96 18.37 3.77
N LEU A 126 -8.40 17.26 4.39
CA LEU A 126 -9.32 17.31 5.53
C LEU A 126 -8.62 18.07 6.66
N LEU A 127 -9.04 19.31 6.95
CA LEU A 127 -10.35 19.72 7.53
C LEU A 127 -10.42 19.26 8.99
#